data_AF-A0AAX6DK57-F1
#
_entry.id   AF-A0AAX6DK57-F1
#
_cell.length_a   1.000
_cell.length_b   1.000
_cell.length_c   1.000
_cell.angle_alpha   90.00
_cell.angle_beta   90.00
_cell.angle_gamma   90.00
#
_symmetry.space_group_name_H-M   'P 1'
#
loop_
_entity.id
_entity.type
_entity.pdbx_description
1 polymer ?
#
loop_
_entity_poly.entity_id
_entity_poly.type
_entity_poly.pdbx_seq_one_letter_code
_entity_poly.pdbx_strand_id
1 'polypeptide(L)'
;MLLELVTGKKPVDTMFSGELNLRHWVCNAYPTAVMEIVDDNILRTEFTNLQQHSDRLNILYRCLSSIIEVCLLCSKDLPNEILLMRDVVPMLQEIKNRVLVN
;
A
#
# COMPACT_ATOMS: atom_id res chain seq x y z
N MET A 1 -4.64 -6.60 -8.28
CA MET A 1 -4.57 -7.67 -7.25
C MET A 1 -3.72 -7.35 -6.02
N LEU A 2 -2.65 -6.54 -6.05
CA LEU A 2 -2.02 -6.06 -4.79
C LEU A 2 -2.64 -4.76 -4.27
N LEU A 3 -2.85 -3.79 -5.16
CA LEU A 3 -3.51 -2.53 -4.82
C LEU A 3 -4.92 -2.75 -4.26
N GLU A 4 -5.66 -3.74 -4.77
CA GLU A 4 -6.99 -4.09 -4.26
C GLU A 4 -6.97 -4.53 -2.80
N LEU A 5 -5.95 -5.30 -2.41
CA LEU A 5 -5.80 -5.79 -1.03
C LEU A 5 -5.44 -4.67 -0.06
N VAL A 6 -4.58 -3.74 -0.49
CA VAL A 6 -4.13 -2.63 0.36
C VAL A 6 -5.21 -1.57 0.51
N THR A 7 -5.99 -1.33 -0.55
CA THR A 7 -6.97 -0.22 -0.60
C THR A 7 -8.41 -0.65 -0.28
N GLY A 8 -8.70 -1.96 -0.35
CA GLY A 8 -10.06 -2.49 -0.26
C GLY A 8 -10.94 -2.14 -1.48
N LYS A 9 -10.37 -1.52 -2.51
CA LYS A 9 -11.08 -1.09 -3.73
C LYS A 9 -10.95 -2.10 -4.85
N LYS A 10 -12.00 -2.25 -5.64
CA LYS A 10 -11.95 -3.07 -6.87
C LYS A 10 -11.64 -2.19 -8.07
N PRO A 11 -10.88 -2.66 -9.08
CA PRO A 11 -10.56 -1.87 -10.27
C PRO A 11 -11.81 -1.48 -11.07
N VAL A 12 -12.92 -2.20 -10.86
CA VAL A 12 -14.22 -1.98 -11.50
C VAL A 12 -15.20 -1.17 -10.63
N ASP A 13 -14.76 -0.67 -9.48
CA ASP A 13 -15.60 0.22 -8.67
C ASP A 13 -15.95 1.48 -9.47
N THR A 14 -17.18 1.96 -9.32
CA THR A 14 -17.75 3.07 -10.11
C THR A 14 -17.00 4.39 -9.96
N MET A 15 -16.18 4.55 -8.92
CA MET A 15 -15.29 5.69 -8.74
C MET A 15 -14.17 5.75 -9.80
N PHE A 16 -13.83 4.62 -10.42
CA PHE A 16 -12.84 4.53 -11.47
C PHE A 16 -13.53 4.59 -12.83
N SER A 17 -13.29 5.68 -13.56
CA SER A 17 -13.88 5.92 -14.88
C SER A 17 -12.98 6.80 -15.73
N GLY A 18 -13.12 6.67 -17.05
CA GLY A 18 -12.28 7.38 -18.02
C GLY A 18 -10.81 7.04 -17.81
N GLU A 19 -9.99 8.05 -17.55
CA GLU A 19 -8.53 7.90 -17.36
C GLU A 19 -8.15 7.55 -15.90
N LEU A 20 -9.09 7.70 -14.96
CA LEU A 20 -8.84 7.40 -13.55
C LEU A 20 -9.08 5.91 -13.29
N ASN A 21 -7.98 5.17 -13.11
CA ASN A 21 -8.00 3.78 -12.65
C ASN A 21 -7.42 3.67 -11.22
N LEU A 22 -7.56 2.48 -10.61
CA LEU A 22 -7.07 2.20 -9.26
C LEU A 22 -5.60 2.58 -9.05
N ARG A 23 -4.75 2.31 -10.05
CA ARG A 23 -3.32 2.63 -9.98
C ARG A 23 -3.09 4.14 -10.02
N HIS A 24 -3.70 4.87 -10.95
CA HIS A 24 -3.59 6.32 -11.03
C HIS A 24 -4.06 7.00 -9.74
N TRP A 25 -5.17 6.51 -9.18
CA TRP A 25 -5.67 7.01 -7.89
C TRP A 25 -4.65 6.81 -6.76
N VAL A 26 -4.03 5.63 -6.64
CA VAL A 26 -2.97 5.38 -5.67
C VAL A 26 -1.72 6.22 -5.94
N CYS A 27 -1.29 6.34 -7.20
CA CYS A 27 -0.15 7.17 -7.60
C CYS A 27 -0.33 8.64 -7.22
N ASN A 28 -1.54 9.19 -7.39
CA ASN A 28 -1.83 10.59 -7.09
C ASN A 28 -1.81 10.90 -5.58
N ALA A 29 -2.12 9.90 -4.74
CA ALA A 29 -2.11 10.03 -3.29
C ALA A 29 -0.74 9.70 -2.68
N TYR A 30 0.10 8.91 -3.34
CA TYR A 30 1.40 8.51 -2.84
C TYR A 30 2.47 9.62 -3.04
N PRO A 31 3.34 9.90 -2.04
CA PRO A 31 3.41 9.29 -0.71
C PRO A 31 2.61 10.04 0.36
N THR A 32 2.07 11.23 0.07
CA THR A 32 1.57 12.15 1.11
C THR A 32 0.27 11.71 1.79
N ALA A 33 -0.63 11.06 1.06
CA ALA A 33 -1.98 10.68 1.50
C ALA A 33 -2.14 9.15 1.62
N VAL A 34 -1.07 8.43 1.98
CA VAL A 34 -1.08 6.96 2.14
C VAL A 34 -2.20 6.47 3.06
N MET A 35 -2.46 7.17 4.16
CA MET A 35 -3.50 6.75 5.12
C MET A 35 -4.93 6.94 4.59
N GLU A 36 -5.14 7.76 3.56
CA GLU A 36 -6.46 8.02 2.99
C GLU A 36 -6.88 6.99 1.94
N ILE A 37 -5.93 6.24 1.42
CA ILE A 37 -6.15 5.24 0.35
C ILE A 37 -6.08 3.80 0.84
N VAL A 38 -5.62 3.56 2.07
CA VAL A 38 -5.55 2.23 2.68
C VAL A 38 -6.91 1.81 3.21
N ASP A 39 -7.23 0.52 3.10
CA ASP A 39 -8.47 -0.07 3.60
C ASP A 39 -8.66 0.24 5.09
N ASP A 40 -9.82 0.83 5.44
CA ASP A 40 -10.21 1.14 6.81
C ASP A 40 -10.13 -0.08 7.74
N ASN A 41 -10.32 -1.30 7.25
CA ASN A 41 -10.19 -2.51 8.05
C ASN A 41 -8.74 -2.77 8.48
N ILE A 42 -7.77 -2.48 7.60
CA ILE A 42 -6.34 -2.56 7.92
C ILE A 42 -6.02 -1.51 8.98
N LEU A 43 -6.49 -0.28 8.77
CA LEU A 43 -6.30 0.81 9.72
C LEU A 43 -6.94 0.48 11.07
N ARG A 44 -8.20 0.05 11.11
CA ARG A 44 -8.93 -0.26 12.36
C ARG A 44 -8.25 -1.36 13.17
N THR A 45 -7.73 -2.41 12.52
CA THR A 45 -7.03 -3.51 13.19
C THR A 45 -5.79 -3.01 13.92
N GLU A 46 -5.09 -2.05 13.35
CA GLU A 46 -3.92 -1.44 13.98
C GLU A 46 -4.35 -0.35 14.98
N PHE A 47 -5.21 0.59 14.59
CA PHE A 47 -5.61 1.73 15.43
C PHE A 47 -6.28 1.35 16.74
N THR A 48 -7.06 0.27 16.82
CA THR A 48 -7.59 -0.22 18.11
C THR A 48 -6.48 -0.59 19.10
N ASN A 49 -5.29 -0.92 18.60
CA ASN A 49 -4.09 -1.21 19.38
C ASN A 49 -3.15 0.00 19.55
N LEU A 50 -3.35 1.10 18.81
CA LEU A 50 -2.38 2.21 18.67
C LEU A 50 -2.82 3.55 19.28
N GLN A 51 -4.02 3.65 19.89
CA GLN A 51 -4.57 4.90 20.43
C GLN A 51 -3.70 5.60 21.52
N GLN A 52 -2.54 5.06 21.90
CA GLN A 52 -1.70 5.63 22.97
C GLN A 52 -0.25 6.00 22.58
N HIS A 53 0.22 5.75 21.35
CA HIS A 53 1.65 5.99 21.02
C HIS A 53 1.89 6.57 19.61
N SER A 54 2.39 7.81 19.55
CA SER A 54 2.79 8.52 18.32
C SER A 54 3.80 7.75 17.46
N ASP A 55 4.72 7.02 18.11
CA ASP A 55 5.78 6.29 17.42
C ASP A 55 5.25 5.12 16.59
N ARG A 56 4.19 4.47 17.09
CA ARG A 56 3.56 3.35 16.38
C ARG A 56 2.80 3.81 15.13
N LEU A 57 2.19 5.00 15.17
CA LEU A 57 1.56 5.58 13.99
C LEU A 57 2.59 5.91 12.90
N ASN A 58 3.76 6.41 13.29
CA ASN A 58 4.86 6.65 12.36
C ASN A 58 5.40 5.34 11.76
N ILE A 59 5.58 4.29 12.57
CA ILE A 59 5.98 2.96 12.08
C ILE A 59 4.95 2.40 11.09
N LEU A 60 3.66 2.49 11.41
CA LEU A 60 2.58 2.04 10.55
C LEU A 60 2.58 2.80 9.21
N TYR A 61 2.67 4.13 9.26
CA TYR A 61 2.74 4.96 8.06
C TYR A 61 3.93 4.55 7.17
N ARG A 62 5.12 4.39 7.76
CA ARG A 62 6.33 3.97 7.01
C ARG A 62 6.16 2.59 6.39
N CYS A 63 5.56 1.65 7.12
CA CYS A 63 5.25 0.31 6.62
C CYS A 63 4.31 0.37 5.42
N LEU A 64 3.16 1.02 5.57
CA LEU A 64 2.15 1.15 4.53
C LEU A 64 2.70 1.87 3.30
N SER A 65 3.51 2.92 3.50
CA SER A 65 4.19 3.63 2.42
C SER A 65 5.10 2.69 1.62
N SER A 66 5.93 1.89 2.27
CA SER A 66 6.80 0.92 1.57
C SER A 66 6.01 -0.21 0.89
N ILE A 67 4.90 -0.67 1.48
CA ILE A 67 4.02 -1.65 0.81
C ILE A 67 3.41 -1.06 -0.46
N ILE A 68 2.92 0.18 -0.40
CA ILE A 68 2.35 0.86 -1.57
C ILE A 68 3.39 1.05 -2.65
N GLU A 69 4.62 1.43 -2.31
CA GLU A 69 5.73 1.51 -3.26
C GLU A 69 5.94 0.20 -4.01
N VAL A 70 6.01 -0.94 -3.30
CA VAL A 70 6.11 -2.27 -3.93
C VAL A 70 4.89 -2.55 -4.81
N CYS A 71 3.67 -2.21 -4.37
CA CYS A 71 2.46 -2.40 -5.17
C CYS A 71 2.48 -1.57 -6.46
N LEU A 72 3.00 -0.35 -6.43
CA LEU A 72 3.15 0.52 -7.60
C LEU A 72 4.19 -0.01 -8.58
N LEU A 73 5.30 -0.55 -8.07
CA LEU A 73 6.32 -1.22 -8.90
C LEU A 73 5.78 -2.50 -9.57
N CYS A 74 4.91 -3.24 -8.87
CA CYS A 74 4.29 -4.47 -9.39
C CYS A 74 3.12 -4.21 -10.36
N SER A 75 2.64 -2.98 -10.47
CA SER A 75 1.43 -2.64 -11.24
C SER A 75 1.72 -1.76 -12.46
N LYS A 76 2.98 -1.60 -12.86
CA LYS A 76 3.32 -0.79 -14.05
C LYS A 76 2.66 -1.35 -15.31
N ASP A 77 2.32 -0.43 -16.21
CA ASP A 77 1.56 -0.73 -17.43
C ASP A 77 2.38 -1.53 -18.46
N LEU A 78 3.71 -1.42 -18.40
CA LEU A 78 4.63 -2.09 -19.31
C LEU A 78 5.24 -3.35 -18.68
N PRO A 79 5.08 -4.55 -19.28
CA PRO A 79 5.61 -5.81 -18.74
C PRO A 79 7.11 -5.79 -18.43
N ASN A 80 7.88 -5.05 -19.22
CA ASN A 80 9.33 -4.94 -19.09
C ASN A 80 9.76 -4.06 -17.89
N GLU A 81 8.82 -3.37 -17.27
CA GLU A 81 9.08 -2.50 -16.12
C GLU A 81 8.58 -3.08 -14.81
N ILE A 82 7.81 -4.18 -14.87
CA ILE A 82 7.27 -4.91 -13.72
C ILE A 82 8.40 -5.74 -13.09
N LEU A 83 8.52 -5.65 -11.77
CA LEU A 83 9.43 -6.51 -11.02
C LEU A 83 9.02 -7.98 -11.11
N LEU A 84 9.98 -8.88 -11.28
CA LEU A 84 9.70 -10.30 -11.20
C LEU A 84 9.32 -10.66 -9.76
N MET A 85 8.40 -11.61 -9.58
CA MET A 85 7.97 -12.01 -8.22
C MET A 85 9.13 -12.49 -7.33
N ARG A 86 10.21 -13.03 -7.93
CA ARG A 86 11.45 -13.39 -7.23
C ARG A 86 12.15 -12.19 -6.58
N ASP A 87 11.96 -11.00 -7.11
CA ASP A 87 12.52 -9.74 -6.61
C ASP A 87 11.56 -9.06 -5.62
N VAL A 88 10.24 -9.25 -5.80
CA VAL A 88 9.19 -8.69 -4.93
C VAL A 88 9.18 -9.34 -3.54
N VAL A 89 9.34 -10.67 -3.46
CA VAL A 89 9.29 -11.39 -2.18
C VAL A 89 10.34 -10.90 -1.18
N PRO A 90 11.63 -10.75 -1.55
CA PRO A 90 12.65 -10.17 -0.68
C PRO A 90 12.29 -8.76 -0.17
N MET A 91 11.73 -7.89 -1.01
CA MET A 91 11.32 -6.53 -0.61
C MET A 91 10.24 -6.58 0.47
N LEU A 92 9.21 -7.42 0.29
CA LEU A 92 8.15 -7.59 1.28
C LEU A 92 8.68 -8.19 2.59
N GLN A 93 9.62 -9.13 2.52
CA GLN A 93 10.28 -9.69 3.70
C GLN A 93 11.09 -8.62 4.46
N GLU A 94 11.78 -7.75 3.74
CA GLU A 94 12.52 -6.64 4.34
C GLU A 94 11.57 -5.67 5.07
N ILE A 95 10.45 -5.30 4.45
CA ILE A 95 9.43 -4.45 5.08
C ILE A 95 8.91 -5.11 6.35
N LYS A 96 8.55 -6.40 6.29
CA LYS A 96 8.10 -7.17 7.45
C LYS A 96 9.12 -7.14 8.58
N ASN A 97 10.40 -7.36 8.29
CA ASN A 97 11.45 -7.36 9.30
C ASN A 97 11.64 -5.98 9.95
N ARG A 98 11.51 -4.88 9.20
CA ARG A 98 11.59 -3.53 9.75
C ARG A 98 10.45 -3.21 10.74
N VAL A 99 9.31 -3.88 10.59
CA VAL A 99 8.13 -3.71 11.48
C VAL A 99 8.21 -4.62 12.70
N LEU A 100 8.65 -5.88 12.54
CA LEU A 100 8.66 -6.89 13.59
C LEU A 100 9.90 -6.87 14.50
N VAL A 101 10.92 -6.07 14.18
CA VAL A 101 12.13 -5.93 15.01
C VAL A 101 11.98 -4.83 16.09
N ASN A 102 10.79 -4.23 16.21
CA ASN A 102 10.42 -3.35 17.34
C ASN A 102 9.55 -4.09 18.37
#